data_AF-A0A285IEK8-F1
#
_entry.id   AF-A0A285IEK8-F1
#
_cell.length_a   1.000
_cell.length_b   1.000
_cell.length_c   1.000
_cell.angle_alpha   90.00
_cell.angle_beta   90.00
_cell.angle_gamma   90.00
#
_symmetry.space_group_name_H-M   'P 1'
#
loop_
_entity.id
_entity.type
_entity.pdbx_description
1 polymer ?
#
loop_
_entity_poly.entity_id
_entity_poly.type
_entity_poly.pdbx_seq_one_letter_code
_entity_poly.pdbx_strand_id
1 'polypeptide(L)'
;MGTIGYIIFFGFMFWMMRKGGGCCGGGHSSHSSTKEHNHDQHINSSTESNDSEVIEMVYDPICGMHIEKNTAITRVVNSKKYYFCSENCAEDFIKVHTYKPEDSA
;
A
#
# COMPACT_ATOMS: atom_id res chain seq x y z
N MET A 1 -21.85 -17.35 -35.48
CA MET A 1 -21.79 -15.98 -36.04
C MET A 1 -21.37 -14.91 -35.04
N GLY A 2 -21.54 -15.07 -33.72
CA GLY A 2 -21.30 -13.97 -32.75
C GLY A 2 -19.87 -13.74 -32.26
N THR A 3 -19.00 -14.76 -32.23
CA THR A 3 -17.66 -14.63 -31.61
C THR A 3 -16.60 -14.09 -32.57
N ILE A 4 -16.72 -14.40 -33.87
CA ILE A 4 -15.79 -13.94 -34.91
C ILE A 4 -15.87 -12.41 -35.07
N GLY A 5 -17.08 -11.83 -34.95
CA GLY A 5 -17.27 -10.37 -34.97
C GLY A 5 -16.58 -9.67 -33.79
N TYR A 6 -16.61 -10.28 -32.60
CA TYR A 6 -15.94 -9.74 -31.41
C TYR A 6 -14.42 -9.73 -31.58
N ILE A 7 -13.84 -10.80 -32.13
CA ILE A 7 -12.38 -10.89 -32.33
C ILE A 7 -11.90 -9.84 -33.34
N ILE A 8 -12.65 -9.58 -34.41
CA ILE A 8 -12.31 -8.55 -35.39
C ILE A 8 -12.48 -7.15 -34.80
N PHE A 9 -13.55 -6.90 -34.04
CA PHE A 9 -13.81 -5.61 -33.40
C PHE A 9 -12.79 -5.27 -32.31
N PHE A 10 -12.48 -6.24 -31.43
CA PHE A 10 -11.46 -6.08 -30.40
C PHE A 10 -10.04 -6.04 -30.97
N GLY A 11 -9.76 -6.82 -32.02
CA GLY A 11 -8.50 -6.76 -32.74
C GLY A 11 -8.28 -5.39 -33.40
N PHE A 12 -9.33 -4.80 -33.99
CA PHE A 12 -9.27 -3.48 -34.60
C PHE A 12 -9.05 -2.36 -33.57
N MET A 13 -9.79 -2.37 -32.46
CA MET A 13 -9.59 -1.42 -31.35
C MET A 13 -8.18 -1.53 -30.75
N PHE A 14 -7.69 -2.74 -30.53
CA PHE A 14 -6.34 -2.96 -29.99
C PHE A 14 -5.24 -2.52 -30.97
N TRP A 15 -5.42 -2.74 -32.27
CA TRP A 15 -4.50 -2.26 -33.30
C TRP A 15 -4.48 -0.74 -33.38
N MET A 16 -5.64 -0.08 -33.24
CA MET A 16 -5.76 1.38 -33.23
C MET A 16 -5.07 2.02 -32.02
N MET A 17 -5.04 1.35 -30.85
CA MET A 17 -4.35 1.82 -29.65
C MET A 17 -2.82 1.61 -29.68
N ARG A 18 -2.33 0.55 -30.34
CA ARG A 18 -0.87 0.32 -30.50
C ARG A 18 -0.20 1.16 -31.59
N LYS A 19 -0.98 1.68 -32.54
CA LYS A 19 -0.46 2.50 -33.67
C LYS A 19 -0.76 4.00 -33.52
N GLY A 20 -1.52 4.41 -32.51
CA GLY A 20 -1.76 5.81 -32.15
C GLY A 20 -0.55 6.42 -31.43
N GLY A 21 0.37 7.00 -32.20
CA GLY A 21 1.49 7.79 -31.68
C GLY A 21 1.32 9.30 -31.85
N GLY A 22 1.92 10.07 -30.93
CA GLY A 22 2.09 11.55 -30.93
C GLY A 22 1.45 12.21 -29.70
N CYS A 23 2.10 13.07 -28.89
CA CYS A 23 3.08 14.11 -29.21
C CYS A 23 4.09 14.42 -28.08
N CYS A 24 5.26 14.90 -28.50
CA CYS A 24 6.28 15.62 -27.74
C CYS A 24 5.78 16.96 -27.15
N GLY A 25 6.45 17.45 -26.11
CA GLY A 25 6.79 18.88 -26.03
C GLY A 25 6.55 19.61 -24.71
N GLY A 26 7.66 19.99 -24.04
CA GLY A 26 7.74 21.13 -23.12
C GLY A 26 7.62 20.76 -21.64
N GLY A 27 8.49 21.19 -20.72
CA GLY A 27 9.60 22.12 -20.75
C GLY A 27 9.97 22.38 -19.27
N HIS A 28 11.27 22.34 -18.97
CA HIS A 28 11.81 22.69 -17.66
C HIS A 28 11.61 24.19 -17.46
N SER A 29 11.13 24.64 -16.29
CA SER A 29 11.37 25.99 -15.78
C SER A 29 10.85 26.21 -14.35
N SER A 30 11.79 26.59 -13.48
CA SER A 30 11.64 27.60 -12.43
C SER A 30 11.21 27.14 -11.03
N HIS A 31 12.24 26.88 -10.24
CA HIS A 31 12.31 27.24 -8.82
C HIS A 31 11.71 28.62 -8.56
N SER A 32 10.76 28.71 -7.62
CA SER A 32 10.58 29.89 -6.77
C SER A 32 9.63 29.56 -5.63
N SER A 33 10.19 29.28 -4.46
CA SER A 33 9.65 29.78 -3.19
C SER A 33 10.65 29.42 -2.10
N THR A 34 11.43 30.44 -1.76
CA THR A 34 12.14 30.64 -0.52
C THR A 34 11.29 30.14 0.65
N LYS A 35 11.67 29.01 1.22
CA LYS A 35 11.44 28.71 2.63
C LYS A 35 12.66 27.97 3.11
N GLU A 36 13.54 28.73 3.76
CA GLU A 36 14.55 28.19 4.65
C GLU A 36 13.86 27.27 5.66
N HIS A 37 14.16 25.99 5.56
CA HIS A 37 13.93 25.03 6.63
C HIS A 37 15.32 24.57 7.05
N ASN A 38 15.85 25.27 8.05
CA ASN A 38 16.92 24.77 8.87
C ASN A 38 16.46 23.43 9.44
N HIS A 39 17.11 22.35 9.04
CA HIS A 39 16.99 21.07 9.69
C HIS A 39 18.42 20.67 10.07
N ASP A 40 18.82 21.07 11.26
CA ASP A 40 19.92 20.44 11.97
C ASP A 40 19.62 18.94 12.05
N GLN A 41 20.28 18.17 11.19
CA GLN A 41 20.32 16.72 11.31
C GLN A 41 21.27 16.41 12.46
N HIS A 42 20.72 16.38 13.67
CA HIS A 42 21.32 15.58 14.72
C HIS A 42 21.17 14.12 14.31
N ILE A 43 22.22 13.60 13.67
CA ILE A 43 22.42 12.16 13.54
C ILE A 43 22.56 11.64 14.96
N ASN A 44 21.54 10.94 15.42
CA ASN A 44 21.58 10.15 16.64
C ASN A 44 22.46 8.92 16.35
N SER A 45 23.77 9.15 16.28
CA SER A 45 24.78 8.10 16.29
C SER A 45 25.02 7.72 17.73
N SER A 46 24.06 7.01 18.32
CA SER A 46 24.27 6.19 19.52
C SER A 46 24.13 4.73 19.10
N THR A 47 25.11 4.28 18.32
CA THR A 47 25.43 2.86 18.17
C THR A 47 26.40 2.51 19.28
N GLU A 48 25.89 1.99 20.40
CA GLU A 48 26.61 1.32 21.50
C GLU A 48 25.51 0.89 22.50
N SER A 49 25.08 -0.36 22.66
CA SER A 49 25.86 -1.56 22.98
C SER A 49 24.93 -2.81 23.05
N ASN A 50 25.50 -3.97 22.73
CA ASN A 50 25.03 -5.37 22.88
C ASN A 50 23.78 -5.66 23.75
N ASP A 51 22.65 -5.89 23.10
CA ASP A 51 22.04 -7.21 22.90
C ASP A 51 21.10 -7.02 21.70
N SER A 52 21.45 -7.57 20.55
CA SER A 52 20.68 -7.39 19.32
C SER A 52 19.37 -8.17 19.41
N GLU A 53 18.38 -7.58 20.09
CA GLU A 53 17.00 -7.99 19.97
C GLU A 53 16.62 -7.80 18.50
N VAL A 54 16.45 -8.91 17.77
CA VAL A 54 16.00 -8.86 16.38
C VAL A 54 14.55 -8.42 16.42
N ILE A 55 14.34 -7.10 16.31
CA ILE A 55 12.99 -6.51 16.27
C ILE A 55 12.38 -6.88 14.93
N GLU A 56 11.63 -7.99 14.91
CA GLU A 56 10.93 -8.47 13.72
C GLU A 56 9.79 -7.49 13.41
N MET A 57 9.91 -6.73 12.33
CA MET A 57 8.87 -5.81 11.90
C MET A 57 7.84 -6.52 11.02
N VAL A 58 6.56 -6.32 11.32
CA VAL A 58 5.41 -6.89 10.62
C VAL A 58 4.55 -5.77 10.04
N TYR A 59 3.89 -6.07 8.92
CA TYR A 59 3.04 -5.12 8.20
C TYR A 59 1.59 -5.20 8.69
N ASP A 60 1.01 -4.06 9.08
CA ASP A 60 -0.40 -3.94 9.44
C ASP A 60 -1.27 -3.65 8.19
N PRO A 61 -2.22 -4.55 7.83
CA PRO A 61 -3.07 -4.39 6.65
C PRO A 61 -4.12 -3.26 6.76
N ILE A 62 -4.35 -2.69 7.95
CA ILE A 62 -5.33 -1.61 8.16
C ILE A 62 -4.70 -0.24 7.94
N CYS A 63 -3.57 0.04 8.60
CA CYS A 63 -2.94 1.35 8.54
C CYS A 63 -1.78 1.43 7.53
N GLY A 64 -1.27 0.30 7.05
CA GLY A 64 -0.16 0.25 6.08
C GLY A 64 1.21 0.57 6.68
N MET A 65 1.32 0.55 8.01
CA MET A 65 2.57 0.83 8.74
C MET A 65 3.28 -0.47 9.14
N HIS A 66 4.61 -0.40 9.23
CA HIS A 66 5.41 -1.47 9.84
C HIS A 66 5.45 -1.27 11.35
N ILE A 67 5.10 -2.31 12.09
CA ILE A 67 5.08 -2.33 13.55
C ILE A 67 5.95 -3.46 14.08
N GLU A 68 6.42 -3.33 15.30
CA GLU A 68 7.26 -4.35 15.93
C GLU A 68 6.38 -5.54 16.34
N LYS A 69 6.73 -6.75 15.90
CA LYS A 69 5.97 -7.97 16.22
C LYS A 69 5.83 -8.23 17.72
N ASN A 70 6.80 -7.77 18.52
CA ASN A 70 6.81 -7.92 19.97
C ASN A 70 5.78 -7.02 20.67
N THR A 71 5.47 -5.85 20.10
CA THR A 71 4.47 -4.91 20.64
C THR A 71 3.14 -4.97 19.87
N ALA A 72 3.12 -5.65 18.73
CA ALA A 72 1.95 -5.82 17.89
C ALA A 72 0.88 -6.72 18.51
N ILE A 73 -0.38 -6.36 18.27
CA ILE A 73 -1.53 -7.18 18.67
C ILE A 73 -1.70 -8.30 17.66
N THR A 74 -1.65 -9.53 18.14
CA THR A 74 -1.81 -10.73 17.30
C THR A 74 -3.25 -11.22 17.37
N ARG A 75 -3.91 -11.39 16.22
CA ARG A 75 -5.22 -12.08 16.13
C ARG A 75 -5.22 -13.16 15.07
N VAL A 76 -6.01 -14.21 15.31
CA VAL A 76 -6.19 -15.30 14.34
C VAL A 76 -7.56 -15.15 13.69
N VAL A 77 -7.56 -14.93 12.38
CA VAL A 77 -8.77 -14.75 11.56
C VAL A 77 -8.71 -15.75 10.41
N ASN A 78 -9.76 -16.55 10.23
CA ASN A 78 -9.84 -17.58 9.18
C ASN A 78 -8.60 -18.51 9.17
N SER A 79 -8.15 -18.94 10.34
CA SER A 79 -6.94 -19.78 10.53
C SER A 79 -5.62 -19.14 10.08
N LYS A 80 -5.59 -17.83 9.82
CA LYS A 80 -4.38 -17.04 9.56
C LYS A 80 -4.10 -16.09 10.72
N LYS A 81 -2.82 -15.96 11.08
CA LYS A 81 -2.36 -15.04 12.10
C LYS A 81 -2.04 -13.68 11.46
N TYR A 82 -2.64 -12.62 11.99
CA TYR A 82 -2.42 -11.24 11.58
C TYR A 82 -1.92 -10.40 12.76
N TYR A 83 -1.20 -9.34 12.44
CA TYR A 83 -0.57 -8.43 13.38
C TYR A 83 -1.12 -7.01 13.15
N PHE A 84 -1.48 -6.33 14.24
CA PHE A 84 -2.13 -5.01 14.21
C PHE A 84 -1.45 -4.04 15.16
N CYS A 85 -1.43 -2.76 14.81
CA CYS A 85 -0.81 -1.70 15.60
C CYS A 85 -1.59 -1.38 16.87
N SER A 86 -2.89 -1.69 16.89
CA SER A 86 -3.82 -1.36 17.97
C SER A 86 -5.02 -2.31 17.99
N GLU A 87 -5.77 -2.30 19.09
CA GLU A 87 -6.99 -3.10 19.24
C GLU A 87 -8.05 -2.67 18.23
N ASN A 88 -8.19 -1.36 17.99
CA ASN A 88 -9.10 -0.82 16.98
C ASN A 88 -8.83 -1.37 15.59
N CYS A 89 -7.57 -1.45 15.16
CA CYS A 89 -7.21 -2.02 13.85
C CYS A 89 -7.60 -3.51 13.77
N ALA A 90 -7.40 -4.27 14.84
CA ALA A 90 -7.81 -5.66 14.88
C ALA A 90 -9.33 -5.84 14.80
N GLU A 91 -10.10 -5.00 15.49
CA GLU A 91 -11.58 -5.01 15.45
C GLU A 91 -12.12 -4.63 14.07
N ASP A 92 -11.59 -3.56 13.47
CA ASP A 92 -11.97 -3.14 12.11
C ASP A 92 -11.64 -4.25 11.10
N PHE A 93 -10.49 -4.91 11.25
CA PHE A 93 -10.11 -6.04 10.42
C PHE A 93 -11.11 -7.19 10.53
N ILE A 94 -11.53 -7.54 11.74
CA ILE A 94 -12.55 -8.57 12.00
C ILE A 94 -13.86 -8.15 11.37
N LYS A 95 -14.35 -6.92 11.60
CA LYS A 95 -15.63 -6.45 11.05
C LYS A 95 -15.69 -6.56 9.52
N VAL A 96 -14.60 -6.24 8.83
CA VAL A 96 -14.50 -6.36 7.37
C VAL A 96 -14.40 -7.83 6.93
N HIS A 97 -13.65 -8.67 7.64
CA HIS A 97 -13.35 -10.05 7.21
C HIS A 97 -14.31 -11.12 7.74
N THR A 98 -15.05 -10.82 8.80
CA THR A 98 -16.12 -11.67 9.34
C THR A 98 -17.49 -11.11 9.00
N TYR A 99 -17.58 -10.19 8.04
CA TYR A 99 -18.85 -9.65 7.57
C TYR A 99 -19.75 -10.78 7.08
N LYS A 100 -20.67 -11.19 7.96
CA LYS A 100 -21.80 -12.04 7.65
C LYS A 100 -22.91 -11.05 7.30
N PRO A 101 -23.41 -11.01 6.05
CA PRO A 101 -24.57 -10.20 5.73
C PRO A 101 -25.77 -10.83 6.44
N GLU A 102 -26.03 -10.39 7.67
CA GLU A 102 -27.16 -10.82 8.47
C GLU A 102 -28.34 -9.83 8.35
N ASP A 103 -28.56 -9.30 7.13
CA ASP A 103 -29.73 -8.48 6.80
C ASP A 103 -30.18 -8.71 5.34
N SER A 104 -30.21 -9.96 4.88
CA SER A 104 -30.94 -10.34 3.67
C SER A 104 -32.23 -11.05 4.05
N ALA A 105 -33.25 -10.22 4.32
CA ALA A 105 -34.69 -10.42 4.18
C ALA A 105 -35.35 -11.74 4.65
#